data_AF-A0A800ADK4-F1
#
_entry.id   AF-A0A800ADK4-F1
#
_cell.length_a   1.000
_cell.length_b   1.000
_cell.length_c   1.000
_cell.angle_alpha   90.00
_cell.angle_beta   90.00
_cell.angle_gamma   90.00
#
_symmetry.space_group_name_H-M   'P 1'
#
loop_
_entity.id
_entity.type
_entity.pdbx_description
1 polymer ?
#
loop_
_entity_poly.entity_id
_entity_poly.type
_entity_poly.pdbx_seq_one_letter_code
_entity_poly.pdbx_strand_id
1 'polypeptide(L)'
;MHRKEQTILIATGAEAVLVALRFTLAYLSGSLGLRANAWHSLADLFVAFVVYLGLVLARQESKRFSGLFARIEHIVALFVAGFIFYMGLEIFIEALGEGIELRYVPVATIGALFGVVISYLVARYKLYVGNQTGSPSLIASGYHSKMDMYSSLAVLVGLMGSLFGMGSLDKIAALIVVVFIFFASLEIFFTNVRALVRGESAQISWLEQFKKPGKTVIVLLILLIVLGYFASGVYYLKWNERGVVLRFGEIRESDIPPGLHYRLPYPFERVDRVEIESVRRIDTGKYLLLTGDENLIDVNIAVHYQVSDPVRYLYSLSAPDQLVLYAARAAIRQVIGERNIDDVLTV
;
A
#
# COMPACT_ATOMS: atom_id res chain seq x y z
N MET A 1 30.73 30.17 7.15
CA MET A 1 29.27 29.97 7.05
C MET A 1 28.74 29.47 8.39
N HIS A 2 27.74 30.17 8.94
CA HIS A 2 27.21 29.95 10.28
C HIS A 2 26.57 28.56 10.38
N ARG A 3 26.90 27.75 11.39
CA ARG A 3 26.42 26.35 11.61
C ARG A 3 24.96 26.08 11.19
N LYS A 4 24.04 27.04 11.35
CA LYS A 4 22.63 26.97 10.92
C LYS A 4 22.45 26.68 9.43
N GLU A 5 23.16 27.42 8.56
CA GLU A 5 23.03 27.31 7.09
C GLU A 5 23.53 25.95 6.61
N GLN A 6 24.66 25.48 7.17
CA GLN A 6 25.19 24.15 6.89
C GLN A 6 24.22 23.05 7.33
N THR A 7 23.59 23.18 8.49
CA THR A 7 22.58 22.22 8.95
C THR A 7 21.38 22.16 8.03
N ILE A 8 20.88 23.31 7.56
CA ILE A 8 19.76 23.35 6.61
C ILE A 8 20.15 22.65 5.31
N LEU A 9 21.30 22.99 4.71
CA LEU A 9 21.75 22.39 3.46
C LEU A 9 21.93 20.86 3.56
N ILE A 10 22.59 20.38 4.62
CA ILE A 10 22.78 18.94 4.86
C ILE A 10 21.43 18.24 5.03
N ALA A 11 20.52 18.84 5.81
CA ALA A 11 19.23 18.25 6.07
C ALA A 11 18.34 18.20 4.82
N THR A 12 18.27 19.29 4.05
CA THR A 12 17.51 19.35 2.79
C THR A 12 18.08 18.37 1.77
N GLY A 13 19.42 18.22 1.68
CA GLY A 13 20.05 17.21 0.84
C GLY A 13 19.67 15.78 1.25
N ALA A 14 19.68 15.48 2.55
CA ALA A 14 19.24 14.18 3.06
C ALA A 14 17.75 13.91 2.79
N GLU A 15 16.89 14.92 2.94
CA GLU A 15 15.46 14.83 2.63
C GLU A 15 15.21 14.58 1.14
N ALA A 16 15.96 15.22 0.23
CA ALA A 16 15.89 14.96 -1.20
C ALA A 16 16.28 13.51 -1.55
N VAL A 17 17.35 12.98 -0.93
CA VAL A 17 17.75 11.58 -1.10
C VAL A 17 16.67 10.63 -0.58
N LEU A 18 16.06 10.95 0.56
CA LEU A 18 14.95 10.17 1.12
C LEU A 18 13.73 10.15 0.21
N VAL A 19 13.38 11.28 -0.41
CA VAL A 19 12.29 11.36 -1.39
C VAL A 19 12.57 10.42 -2.56
N ALA A 20 13.77 10.48 -3.15
CA ALA A 20 14.17 9.60 -4.25
C ALA A 20 14.13 8.12 -3.86
N LEU A 21 14.65 7.79 -2.67
CA LEU A 21 14.59 6.42 -2.13
C LEU A 21 13.14 5.95 -2.01
N ARG A 22 12.25 6.75 -1.41
CA ARG A 22 10.84 6.38 -1.21
C ARG A 22 10.11 6.16 -2.53
N PHE A 23 10.30 7.02 -3.53
CA PHE A 23 9.73 6.81 -4.87
C PHE A 23 10.22 5.52 -5.51
N THR A 24 11.52 5.24 -5.40
CA THR A 24 12.12 4.02 -5.94
C THR A 24 11.51 2.79 -5.27
N LEU A 25 11.42 2.77 -3.94
CA LEU A 25 10.83 1.65 -3.20
C LEU A 25 9.34 1.52 -3.48
N ALA A 26 8.59 2.62 -3.56
CA ALA A 26 7.16 2.62 -3.88
C ALA A 26 6.88 2.05 -5.28
N TYR A 27 7.69 2.43 -6.27
CA TYR A 27 7.59 1.92 -7.64
C TYR A 27 7.91 0.42 -7.71
N LEU A 28 9.01 0.00 -7.07
CA LEU A 28 9.42 -1.41 -7.07
C LEU A 28 8.43 -2.31 -6.32
N SER A 29 7.87 -1.83 -5.21
CA SER A 29 7.05 -2.67 -4.33
C SER A 29 5.56 -2.57 -4.58
N GLY A 30 5.09 -1.52 -5.25
CA GLY A 30 3.66 -1.21 -5.36
C GLY A 30 3.04 -0.66 -4.07
N SER A 31 3.83 -0.34 -3.04
CA SER A 31 3.32 0.13 -1.74
C SER A 31 2.64 1.49 -1.85
N LEU A 32 1.38 1.54 -1.44
CA LEU A 32 0.61 2.77 -1.35
C LEU A 32 1.11 3.63 -0.19
N GLY A 33 1.50 3.01 0.93
CA GLY A 33 2.06 3.71 2.08
C GLY A 33 3.34 4.48 1.73
N LEU A 34 4.27 3.82 1.03
CA LEU A 34 5.51 4.47 0.56
C LEU A 34 5.23 5.56 -0.47
N ARG A 35 4.29 5.34 -1.39
CA ARG A 35 3.90 6.33 -2.40
C ARG A 35 3.32 7.59 -1.77
N ALA A 36 2.41 7.43 -0.80
CA ALA A 36 1.83 8.54 -0.05
C ALA A 36 2.90 9.35 0.68
N ASN A 37 3.80 8.67 1.38
CA ASN A 37 4.88 9.31 2.12
C ASN A 37 5.91 9.99 1.20
N ALA A 38 6.15 9.43 0.00
CA ALA A 38 7.00 10.04 -1.02
C ALA A 38 6.42 11.36 -1.55
N TRP A 39 5.14 11.37 -1.94
CA TRP A 39 4.46 12.58 -2.43
C TRP A 39 4.37 13.68 -1.37
N HIS A 40 4.05 13.31 -0.13
CA HIS A 40 4.06 14.23 1.01
C HIS A 40 5.44 14.92 1.16
N SER A 41 6.51 14.12 1.23
CA SER A 41 7.86 14.66 1.42
C SER A 41 8.38 15.46 0.23
N LEU A 42 7.99 15.11 -1.00
CA LEU A 42 8.35 15.88 -2.19
C LEU A 42 7.70 17.25 -2.17
N ALA A 43 6.44 17.33 -1.77
CA ALA A 43 5.73 18.60 -1.71
C ALA A 43 6.32 19.52 -0.63
N ASP A 44 6.66 18.97 0.54
CA ASP A 44 7.38 19.70 1.59
C ASP A 44 8.73 20.24 1.08
N LEU A 45 9.50 19.42 0.36
CA LEU A 45 10.77 19.83 -0.24
C LEU A 45 10.58 20.96 -1.26
N PHE A 46 9.53 20.88 -2.08
CA PHE A 46 9.22 21.89 -3.09
C PHE A 46 8.79 23.22 -2.45
N VAL A 47 7.92 23.20 -1.43
CA VAL A 47 7.55 24.40 -0.67
C VAL A 47 8.79 25.02 -0.04
N ALA A 48 9.62 24.21 0.62
CA ALA A 48 10.85 24.70 1.24
C ALA A 48 11.80 25.35 0.23
N PHE A 49 11.92 24.78 -0.97
CA PHE A 49 12.72 25.34 -2.06
C PHE A 49 12.17 26.70 -2.55
N VAL A 50 10.85 26.81 -2.76
CA VAL A 50 10.20 28.05 -3.20
C VAL A 50 10.40 29.16 -2.17
N VAL A 51 10.19 28.86 -0.88
CA VAL A 51 10.43 29.79 0.23
C VAL A 51 11.89 30.23 0.28
N TYR A 52 12.83 29.28 0.13
CA TYR A 52 14.26 29.59 0.10
C TYR A 52 14.62 30.53 -1.06
N LEU A 53 14.12 30.26 -2.27
CA LEU A 53 14.37 31.09 -3.44
C LEU A 53 13.82 32.51 -3.25
N GLY A 54 12.61 32.64 -2.70
CA GLY A 54 12.00 33.92 -2.34
C GLY A 54 12.88 34.73 -1.37
N LEU A 55 13.43 34.08 -0.34
CA LEU A 55 14.33 34.72 0.63
C LEU A 55 15.66 35.15 0.01
N VAL A 56 16.25 34.35 -0.89
CA VAL A 56 17.51 34.70 -1.56
C VAL A 56 17.32 35.89 -2.50
N LEU A 57 16.23 35.91 -3.29
CA LEU A 57 15.92 37.01 -4.19
C LEU A 57 15.58 38.31 -3.45
N ALA A 58 14.90 38.21 -2.30
CA ALA A 58 14.62 39.36 -1.44
C ALA A 58 15.88 40.01 -0.85
N ARG A 59 17.03 39.30 -0.79
CA ARG A 59 18.31 39.85 -0.32
C ARG A 59 19.07 40.64 -1.40
N GLN A 60 18.81 40.40 -2.69
CA GLN A 60 19.64 40.91 -3.78
C GLN A 60 19.12 42.21 -4.45
N GLU A 61 17.85 42.62 -4.30
CA GLU A 61 17.36 43.87 -4.93
C GLU A 61 16.30 44.68 -4.15
N SER A 62 16.24 45.98 -4.49
CA SER A 62 15.29 47.06 -4.14
C SER A 62 13.90 46.63 -3.62
N LYS A 63 13.41 47.35 -2.59
CA LYS A 63 12.05 47.25 -2.00
C LYS A 63 10.89 47.17 -3.03
N ARG A 64 11.13 47.55 -4.29
CA ARG A 64 10.15 47.55 -5.39
C ARG A 64 9.61 46.15 -5.77
N PHE A 65 10.42 45.09 -5.70
CA PHE A 65 10.01 43.75 -6.14
C PHE A 65 9.69 42.79 -5.00
N SER A 66 10.01 43.13 -3.75
CA SER A 66 9.74 42.30 -2.57
C SER A 66 8.25 41.90 -2.42
N GLY A 67 7.33 42.82 -2.73
CA GLY A 67 5.88 42.54 -2.68
C GLY A 67 5.39 41.59 -3.78
N LEU A 68 6.04 41.58 -4.96
CA LEU A 68 5.71 40.65 -6.04
C LEU A 68 6.12 39.22 -5.69
N PHE A 69 7.33 39.05 -5.13
CA PHE A 69 7.83 37.74 -4.71
C PHE A 69 6.99 37.13 -3.58
N ALA A 70 6.55 37.93 -2.60
CA ALA A 70 5.65 37.47 -1.55
C ALA A 70 4.30 36.99 -2.11
N ARG A 71 3.73 37.68 -3.11
CA ARG A 71 2.50 37.21 -3.78
C ARG A 71 2.71 35.93 -4.57
N ILE A 72 3.84 35.80 -5.26
CA ILE A 72 4.19 34.57 -5.99
C ILE A 72 4.33 33.39 -5.01
N GLU A 73 4.96 33.59 -3.86
CA GLU A 73 5.08 32.57 -2.81
C GLU A 73 3.71 32.02 -2.39
N HIS A 74 2.74 32.89 -2.10
CA HIS A 74 1.39 32.46 -1.74
C HIS A 74 0.67 31.74 -2.88
N ILE A 75 0.80 32.22 -4.13
CA ILE A 75 0.19 31.57 -5.30
C ILE A 75 0.78 30.17 -5.53
N VAL A 76 2.11 30.04 -5.44
CA VAL A 76 2.78 28.74 -5.57
C VAL A 76 2.35 27.80 -4.45
N ALA A 77 2.28 28.28 -3.21
CA ALA A 77 1.81 27.47 -2.08
C ALA A 77 0.35 26.99 -2.26
N LEU A 78 -0.53 27.81 -2.85
CA LEU A 78 -1.90 27.39 -3.20
C LEU A 78 -1.92 26.30 -4.28
N PHE A 79 -1.09 26.42 -5.31
CA PHE A 79 -0.96 25.39 -6.34
C PHE A 79 -0.46 24.07 -5.74
N VAL A 80 0.56 24.15 -4.88
CA VAL A 80 1.11 22.98 -4.18
C VAL A 80 0.07 22.34 -3.27
N ALA A 81 -0.69 23.13 -2.51
CA ALA A 81 -1.78 22.62 -1.68
C ALA A 81 -2.83 21.86 -2.51
N GLY A 82 -3.23 22.42 -3.66
CA GLY A 82 -4.15 21.74 -4.59
C GLY A 82 -3.57 20.44 -5.14
N PHE A 83 -2.30 20.44 -5.51
CA PHE A 83 -1.59 19.25 -5.99
C PHE A 83 -1.50 18.16 -4.90
N ILE A 84 -1.08 18.51 -3.68
CA ILE A 84 -1.03 17.59 -2.52
C ILE A 84 -2.41 16.98 -2.26
N PHE A 85 -3.46 17.80 -2.29
CA PHE A 85 -4.83 17.33 -2.07
C PHE A 85 -5.26 16.35 -3.17
N TYR A 86 -4.97 16.65 -4.44
CA TYR A 86 -5.23 15.75 -5.56
C TYR A 86 -4.50 14.41 -5.41
N MET A 87 -3.21 14.43 -5.08
CA MET A 87 -2.45 13.19 -4.82
C MET A 87 -3.04 12.39 -3.67
N GLY A 88 -3.49 13.06 -2.60
CA GLY A 88 -4.17 12.43 -1.48
C GLY A 88 -5.48 11.73 -1.89
N LEU A 89 -6.27 12.34 -2.78
CA LEU A 89 -7.49 11.73 -3.32
C LEU A 89 -7.19 10.51 -4.19
N GLU A 90 -6.17 10.58 -5.05
CA GLU A 90 -5.75 9.45 -5.88
C GLU A 90 -5.39 8.25 -5.01
N ILE A 91 -4.54 8.45 -3.99
CA ILE A 91 -4.14 7.40 -3.05
C ILE A 91 -5.35 6.88 -2.25
N PHE A 92 -6.25 7.77 -1.82
CA PHE A 92 -7.46 7.38 -1.09
C PHE A 92 -8.33 6.42 -1.91
N ILE A 93 -8.59 6.76 -3.17
CA ILE A 93 -9.40 5.94 -4.08
C ILE A 93 -8.71 4.59 -4.33
N GLU A 94 -7.40 4.60 -4.60
CA GLU A 94 -6.62 3.37 -4.83
C GLU A 94 -6.58 2.46 -3.59
N ALA A 95 -6.53 3.04 -2.39
CA ALA A 95 -6.56 2.30 -1.13
C ALA A 95 -7.92 1.61 -0.86
N LEU A 96 -9.03 2.14 -1.40
CA LEU A 96 -10.37 1.54 -1.29
C LEU A 96 -10.62 0.40 -2.29
N GLY A 97 -9.85 0.32 -3.38
CA GLY A 97 -10.01 -0.70 -4.41
C GLY A 97 -9.36 -2.05 -4.08
N GLU A 98 -9.49 -3.00 -5.02
CA GLU A 98 -8.70 -4.24 -5.07
C GLU A 98 -7.25 -3.87 -5.43
N GLY A 99 -6.52 -3.35 -4.43
CA GLY A 99 -5.17 -2.81 -4.59
C GLY A 99 -4.13 -3.80 -5.14
N ILE A 100 -3.04 -3.23 -5.61
CA ILE A 100 -1.90 -3.92 -6.23
C ILE A 100 -1.26 -4.90 -5.23
N GLU A 101 -0.99 -6.14 -5.66
CA GLU A 101 -0.20 -7.08 -4.88
C GLU A 101 1.21 -6.53 -4.65
N LEU A 102 1.62 -6.48 -3.38
CA LEU A 102 2.93 -5.96 -3.00
C LEU A 102 4.03 -6.90 -3.48
N ARG A 103 5.00 -6.34 -4.21
CA ARG A 103 6.19 -7.03 -4.70
C ARG A 103 7.41 -6.62 -3.89
N TYR A 104 8.44 -7.46 -3.87
CA TYR A 104 9.73 -7.14 -3.23
C TYR A 104 9.60 -6.57 -1.79
N VAL A 105 8.62 -7.03 -1.01
CA VAL A 105 8.28 -6.50 0.32
C VAL A 105 9.47 -6.48 1.29
N PRO A 106 10.38 -7.48 1.32
CA PRO A 106 11.58 -7.41 2.17
C PRO A 106 12.49 -6.22 1.84
N VAL A 107 12.72 -5.95 0.55
CA VAL A 107 13.55 -4.82 0.09
C VAL A 107 12.88 -3.50 0.45
N ALA A 108 11.57 -3.38 0.21
CA ALA A 108 10.79 -2.21 0.57
C ALA A 108 10.84 -1.91 2.08
N THR A 109 10.73 -2.95 2.90
CA THR A 109 10.74 -2.85 4.37
C THR A 109 12.12 -2.43 4.89
N ILE A 110 13.20 -3.05 4.40
CA ILE A 110 14.57 -2.68 4.77
C ILE A 110 14.87 -1.24 4.33
N GLY A 111 14.50 -0.87 3.10
CA GLY A 111 14.67 0.49 2.59
C GLY A 111 13.86 1.52 3.39
N ALA A 112 12.62 1.20 3.77
CA ALA A 112 11.80 2.03 4.64
C ALA A 112 12.43 2.21 6.03
N LEU A 113 12.98 1.14 6.61
CA LEU A 113 13.71 1.19 7.89
C LEU A 113 14.91 2.15 7.80
N PHE A 114 15.74 2.03 6.75
CA PHE A 114 16.82 3.00 6.50
C PHE A 114 16.28 4.43 6.38
N GLY A 115 15.15 4.60 5.69
CA GLY A 115 14.46 5.88 5.58
C GLY A 115 14.10 6.49 6.95
N VAL A 116 13.49 5.69 7.84
CA VAL A 116 13.14 6.11 9.21
C VAL A 116 14.39 6.49 10.00
N VAL A 117 15.46 5.69 9.91
CA VAL A 117 16.73 5.97 10.60
C VAL A 117 17.33 7.30 10.15
N ILE A 118 17.40 7.54 8.83
CA ILE A 118 17.91 8.81 8.29
C ILE A 118 17.02 9.98 8.74
N SER A 119 15.69 9.87 8.65
CA SER A 119 14.77 10.91 9.12
C SER A 119 14.95 11.21 10.62
N TYR A 120 15.15 10.18 11.46
CA TYR A 120 15.47 10.34 12.87
C TYR A 120 16.76 11.14 13.08
N LEU A 121 17.83 10.78 12.36
CA LEU A 121 19.12 11.46 12.45
C LEU A 121 19.02 12.92 12.00
N VAL A 122 18.32 13.20 10.90
CA VAL A 122 18.05 14.56 10.42
C VAL A 122 17.28 15.37 11.46
N ALA A 123 16.19 14.83 11.99
CA ALA A 123 15.40 15.49 13.04
C ALA A 123 16.25 15.78 14.28
N ARG A 124 17.06 14.81 14.72
CA ARG A 124 17.94 14.96 15.88
C ARG A 124 19.01 16.01 15.65
N TYR A 125 19.60 16.04 14.46
CA TYR A 125 20.63 17.01 14.08
C TYR A 125 20.07 18.44 14.04
N LYS A 126 18.91 18.65 13.41
CA LYS A 126 18.20 19.95 13.41
C LYS A 126 17.90 20.42 14.83
N LEU A 127 17.36 19.56 15.69
CA LEU A 127 17.06 19.90 17.09
C LEU A 127 18.32 20.23 17.89
N TYR A 128 19.40 19.47 17.71
CA TYR A 128 20.67 19.70 18.41
C TYR A 128 21.26 21.06 18.05
N VAL A 129 21.44 21.34 16.75
CA VAL A 129 22.01 22.62 16.29
C VAL A 129 21.06 23.77 16.58
N GLY A 130 19.75 23.56 16.45
CA GLY A 130 18.73 24.55 16.80
C GLY A 130 18.83 25.01 18.25
N ASN A 131 19.02 24.08 19.19
CA ASN A 131 19.20 24.40 20.61
C ASN A 131 20.55 25.08 20.89
N GLN A 132 21.65 24.61 20.27
CA GLN A 132 22.96 25.25 20.48
C GLN A 132 23.04 26.68 19.94
N THR A 133 22.34 26.94 18.84
CA THR A 133 22.40 28.22 18.15
C THR A 133 21.23 29.15 18.49
N GLY A 134 20.42 28.77 19.48
CA GLY A 134 19.23 29.51 19.94
C GLY A 134 18.31 29.88 18.78
N SER A 135 18.05 28.95 17.86
CA SER A 135 17.31 29.22 16.61
C SER A 135 15.92 28.58 16.65
N PRO A 136 14.86 29.33 17.00
CA PRO A 136 13.50 28.79 17.07
C PRO A 136 13.04 28.14 15.76
N SER A 137 13.39 28.74 14.62
CA SER A 137 13.07 28.21 13.28
C SER A 137 13.70 26.85 12.99
N LEU A 138 14.93 26.62 13.44
CA LEU A 138 15.63 25.35 13.22
C LEU A 138 15.14 24.27 14.18
N ILE A 139 14.83 24.65 15.43
CA ILE A 139 14.17 23.76 16.40
C ILE A 139 12.82 23.31 15.85
N ALA A 140 12.03 24.25 15.34
CA ALA A 140 10.76 23.96 14.70
C ALA A 140 10.89 23.04 13.50
N SER A 141 11.81 23.31 12.58
CA SER A 141 12.08 22.42 11.44
C SER A 141 12.53 21.02 11.91
N GLY A 142 13.24 20.92 13.03
CA GLY A 142 13.58 19.64 13.65
C GLY A 142 12.37 18.87 14.19
N TYR A 143 11.37 19.57 14.74
CA TYR A 143 10.10 18.96 15.11
C TYR A 143 9.26 18.55 13.88
N HIS A 144 9.29 19.32 12.79
CA HIS A 144 8.68 18.94 11.50
C HIS A 144 9.25 17.61 10.98
N SER A 145 10.58 17.52 10.84
CA SER A 145 11.23 16.27 10.42
C SER A 145 10.96 15.09 11.37
N LYS A 146 10.71 15.37 12.66
CA LYS A 146 10.30 14.34 13.62
C LYS A 146 8.88 13.82 13.34
N MET A 147 7.96 14.68 12.88
CA MET A 147 6.63 14.24 12.43
C MET A 147 6.71 13.40 11.16
N ASP A 148 7.55 13.79 10.20
CA ASP A 148 7.77 13.01 8.98
C ASP A 148 8.37 11.63 9.28
N MET A 149 9.24 11.54 10.30
CA MET A 149 9.75 10.27 10.81
C MET A 149 8.61 9.40 11.38
N TYR A 150 7.67 9.97 12.13
CA TYR A 150 6.51 9.22 12.64
C TYR A 150 5.57 8.75 11.53
N SER A 151 5.35 9.58 10.51
CA SER A 151 4.62 9.17 9.29
C SER A 151 5.33 8.00 8.58
N SER A 152 6.66 8.09 8.44
CA SER A 152 7.48 7.02 7.85
C SER A 152 7.48 5.75 8.68
N LEU A 153 7.38 5.86 10.01
CA LEU A 153 7.26 4.72 10.91
C LEU A 153 5.92 4.02 10.73
N ALA A 154 4.81 4.75 10.53
CA ALA A 154 3.52 4.16 10.24
C ALA A 154 3.55 3.33 8.94
N VAL A 155 4.22 3.84 7.90
CA VAL A 155 4.45 3.11 6.64
C VAL A 155 5.32 1.86 6.88
N LEU A 156 6.40 1.98 7.65
CA LEU A 156 7.25 0.83 7.99
C LEU A 156 6.46 -0.27 8.71
N VAL A 157 5.60 0.09 9.66
CA VAL A 157 4.71 -0.87 10.34
C VAL A 157 3.75 -1.54 9.35
N GLY A 158 3.19 -0.77 8.39
CA GLY A 158 2.37 -1.32 7.31
C GLY A 158 3.10 -2.37 6.47
N LEU A 159 4.32 -2.06 6.04
CA LEU A 159 5.17 -2.96 5.26
C LEU A 159 5.62 -4.20 6.05
N MET A 160 6.01 -4.01 7.32
CA MET A 160 6.33 -5.14 8.21
C MET A 160 5.14 -6.07 8.36
N GLY A 161 3.93 -5.53 8.52
CA GLY A 161 2.69 -6.29 8.50
C GLY A 161 2.53 -7.14 7.24
N SER A 162 2.82 -6.57 6.07
CA SER A 162 2.78 -7.29 4.81
C SER A 162 3.78 -8.45 4.74
N LEU A 163 4.93 -8.39 5.42
CA LEU A 163 5.87 -9.53 5.48
C LEU A 163 5.28 -10.76 6.18
N PHE A 164 4.36 -10.55 7.11
CA PHE A 164 3.66 -11.62 7.80
C PHE A 164 2.39 -12.09 7.08
N GLY A 165 2.10 -11.58 5.87
CA GLY A 165 0.90 -11.90 5.11
C GLY A 165 -0.26 -10.92 5.30
N MET A 166 -0.06 -9.83 6.04
CA MET A 166 -1.08 -8.78 6.24
C MET A 166 -0.95 -7.66 5.20
N GLY A 167 -1.15 -7.96 3.92
CA GLY A 167 -1.03 -6.97 2.84
C GLY A 167 -1.96 -5.75 2.99
N SER A 168 -3.07 -5.88 3.72
CA SER A 168 -3.99 -4.77 4.03
C SER A 168 -3.38 -3.70 4.94
N LEU A 169 -2.34 -4.01 5.72
CA LEU A 169 -1.72 -3.05 6.62
C LEU A 169 -0.98 -1.93 5.90
N ASP A 170 -0.46 -2.17 4.68
CA ASP A 170 0.09 -1.11 3.85
C ASP A 170 -0.98 -0.10 3.40
N LYS A 171 -2.18 -0.58 3.05
CA LYS A 171 -3.32 0.29 2.72
C LYS A 171 -3.77 1.14 3.91
N ILE A 172 -3.82 0.54 5.09
CA ILE A 172 -4.16 1.25 6.33
C ILE A 172 -3.11 2.32 6.63
N ALA A 173 -1.82 2.00 6.48
CA ALA A 173 -0.74 2.97 6.59
C ALA A 173 -0.88 4.11 5.56
N ALA A 174 -1.21 3.80 4.32
CA ALA A 174 -1.47 4.79 3.26
C ALA A 174 -2.62 5.73 3.64
N LEU A 175 -3.75 5.18 4.11
CA LEU A 175 -4.92 5.98 4.52
C LEU A 175 -4.59 6.94 5.67
N ILE A 176 -3.76 6.52 6.62
CA ILE A 176 -3.29 7.41 7.70
C ILE A 176 -2.48 8.58 7.15
N VAL A 177 -1.55 8.29 6.23
CA VAL A 177 -0.75 9.34 5.58
C VAL A 177 -1.66 10.26 4.76
N VAL A 178 -2.65 9.72 4.06
CA VAL A 178 -3.67 10.52 3.33
C VAL A 178 -4.42 11.47 4.26
N VAL A 179 -4.80 11.03 5.46
CA VAL A 179 -5.44 11.92 6.44
C VAL A 179 -4.52 13.10 6.78
N PHE A 180 -3.24 12.85 7.04
CA PHE A 180 -2.27 13.92 7.29
C PHE A 180 -2.09 14.86 6.08
N ILE A 181 -2.00 14.29 4.88
CA ILE A 181 -1.90 15.01 3.61
C ILE A 181 -3.08 15.98 3.46
N PHE A 182 -4.32 15.53 3.72
CA PHE A 182 -5.50 16.39 3.62
C PHE A 182 -5.50 17.52 4.65
N PHE A 183 -5.15 17.23 5.90
CA PHE A 183 -5.03 18.27 6.93
C PHE A 183 -3.96 19.30 6.55
N ALA A 184 -2.79 18.85 6.10
CA ALA A 184 -1.71 19.72 5.67
C ALA A 184 -2.13 20.56 4.46
N SER A 185 -2.73 19.96 3.43
CA SER A 185 -3.13 20.69 2.22
C SER A 185 -4.20 21.75 2.49
N LEU A 186 -5.20 21.43 3.32
CA LEU A 186 -6.26 22.40 3.66
C LEU A 186 -5.68 23.56 4.48
N GLU A 187 -4.77 23.28 5.41
CA GLU A 187 -4.18 24.31 6.25
C GLU A 187 -3.23 25.21 5.44
N ILE A 188 -2.41 24.66 4.54
CA ILE A 188 -1.62 25.44 3.57
C ILE A 188 -2.55 26.31 2.71
N PHE A 189 -3.64 25.74 2.21
CA PHE A 189 -4.61 26.46 1.38
C PHE A 189 -5.20 27.67 2.13
N PHE A 190 -5.83 27.44 3.28
CA PHE A 190 -6.49 28.52 4.03
C PHE A 190 -5.52 29.55 4.59
N THR A 191 -4.29 29.16 4.92
CA THR A 191 -3.25 30.09 5.38
C THR A 191 -2.82 31.02 4.24
N ASN A 192 -2.60 30.49 3.04
CA ASN A 192 -2.16 31.29 1.90
C ASN A 192 -3.29 32.11 1.26
N VAL A 193 -4.54 31.62 1.26
CA VAL A 193 -5.70 32.45 0.86
C VAL A 193 -5.83 33.66 1.79
N ARG A 194 -5.77 33.45 3.12
CA ARG A 194 -5.86 34.55 4.09
C ARG A 194 -4.71 35.55 3.93
N ALA A 195 -3.48 35.07 3.73
CA ALA A 195 -2.32 35.92 3.49
C ALA A 195 -2.50 36.79 2.23
N LEU A 196 -3.00 36.21 1.14
CA LEU A 196 -3.26 36.93 -0.11
C LEU A 196 -4.37 37.99 0.04
N VAL A 197 -5.42 37.68 0.80
CA VAL A 197 -6.56 38.59 1.05
C VAL A 197 -6.20 39.71 2.02
N ARG A 198 -5.46 39.43 3.10
CA ARG A 198 -5.16 40.40 4.15
C ARG A 198 -3.84 41.15 3.95
N GLY A 199 -3.00 40.71 3.01
CA GLY A 199 -1.66 41.28 2.80
C GLY A 199 -0.70 40.99 3.97
N GLU A 200 -0.99 39.97 4.77
CA GLU A 200 -0.16 39.54 5.91
C GLU A 200 0.83 38.47 5.46
N SER A 201 1.98 38.35 6.14
CA SER A 201 2.89 37.22 5.92
C SER A 201 2.20 35.92 6.35
N ALA A 202 2.11 34.93 5.46
CA ALA A 202 1.62 33.60 5.79
C ALA A 202 2.52 32.94 6.86
N GLN A 203 2.12 33.07 8.13
CA GLN A 203 2.78 32.37 9.22
C GLN A 203 2.05 31.04 9.44
N ILE A 204 2.67 29.94 8.99
CA ILE A 204 2.12 28.59 9.13
C ILE A 204 2.00 28.26 10.64
N SER A 205 0.79 27.95 11.10
CA SER A 205 0.42 27.96 12.54
C SER A 205 0.94 26.77 13.35
N TRP A 206 1.45 25.72 12.69
CA TRP A 206 1.94 24.50 13.34
C TRP A 206 3.10 24.72 14.34
N LEU A 207 3.79 25.86 14.28
CA LEU A 207 4.92 26.21 15.15
C LEU A 207 4.55 26.29 16.65
N GLU A 208 3.32 26.65 16.98
CA GLU A 208 2.87 26.74 18.37
C GLU A 208 2.05 25.51 18.81
N GLN A 209 1.31 24.89 17.88
CA GLN A 209 0.34 23.84 18.23
C GLN A 209 0.96 22.43 18.33
N PHE A 210 2.11 22.17 17.70
CA PHE A 210 2.73 20.82 17.63
C PHE A 210 3.99 20.62 18.49
N LYS A 211 4.29 21.52 19.44
CA LYS A 211 5.30 21.23 20.48
C LYS A 211 5.00 19.92 21.23
N LYS A 212 3.74 19.47 21.23
CA LYS A 212 3.31 18.11 21.56
C LYS A 212 2.10 17.79 20.68
N PRO A 213 2.11 16.81 19.74
CA PRO A 213 0.85 16.30 19.22
C PRO A 213 -0.01 15.92 20.42
N GLY A 214 -1.18 16.54 20.56
CA GLY A 214 -2.07 16.26 21.68
C GLY A 214 -2.31 14.75 21.73
N LYS A 215 -2.32 14.15 22.93
CA LYS A 215 -2.60 12.72 23.12
C LYS A 215 -3.80 12.26 22.26
N THR A 216 -4.78 13.14 22.08
CA THR A 216 -5.95 12.99 21.21
C THR A 216 -5.65 12.64 19.76
N VAL A 217 -4.69 13.30 19.10
CA VAL A 217 -4.36 13.04 17.68
C VAL A 217 -3.71 11.66 17.53
N ILE A 218 -2.78 11.32 18.42
CA ILE A 218 -2.15 9.99 18.47
C ILE A 218 -3.20 8.92 18.75
N VAL A 219 -4.11 9.16 19.70
CA VAL A 219 -5.21 8.22 20.02
C VAL A 219 -6.15 8.05 18.83
N LEU A 220 -6.51 9.12 18.12
CA LEU A 220 -7.37 9.03 16.93
C LEU A 220 -6.69 8.25 15.80
N LEU A 221 -5.38 8.42 15.60
CA LEU A 221 -4.62 7.66 14.62
C LEU A 221 -4.54 6.17 14.97
N ILE A 222 -4.24 5.87 16.24
CA ILE A 222 -4.24 4.48 16.74
C ILE A 222 -5.63 3.89 16.58
N LEU A 223 -6.69 4.62 16.93
CA LEU A 223 -8.06 4.19 16.76
C LEU A 223 -8.37 3.91 15.28
N LEU A 224 -7.91 4.76 14.36
CA LEU A 224 -8.12 4.60 12.93
C LEU A 224 -7.34 3.40 12.36
N ILE A 225 -6.11 3.16 12.84
CA ILE A 225 -5.35 1.93 12.55
C ILE A 225 -6.12 0.70 13.01
N VAL A 226 -6.59 0.71 14.25
CA VAL A 226 -7.30 -0.41 14.86
C VAL A 226 -8.61 -0.67 14.12
N LEU A 227 -9.40 0.38 13.86
CA LEU A 227 -10.65 0.28 13.10
C LEU A 227 -10.39 -0.23 11.68
N GLY A 228 -9.36 0.27 10.99
CA GLY A 228 -8.98 -0.21 9.67
C GLY A 228 -8.55 -1.68 9.67
N TYR A 229 -7.78 -2.11 10.68
CA TYR A 229 -7.39 -3.50 10.86
C TYR A 229 -8.61 -4.39 11.05
N PHE A 230 -9.53 -4.03 11.95
CA PHE A 230 -10.77 -4.78 12.13
C PHE A 230 -11.68 -4.75 10.90
N ALA A 231 -11.77 -3.63 10.18
CA ALA A 231 -12.54 -3.53 8.95
C ALA A 231 -12.01 -4.43 7.82
N SER A 232 -10.70 -4.73 7.80
CA SER A 232 -10.10 -5.66 6.83
C SER A 232 -10.60 -7.11 6.96
N GLY A 233 -11.35 -7.41 8.02
CA GLY A 233 -12.05 -8.67 8.20
C GLY A 233 -13.29 -8.85 7.31
N VAL A 234 -13.82 -7.79 6.69
CA VAL A 234 -14.99 -7.88 5.81
C VAL A 234 -14.59 -8.47 4.46
N TYR A 235 -15.33 -9.47 3.98
CA TYR A 235 -15.13 -10.08 2.66
C TYR A 235 -16.45 -10.46 2.00
N TYR A 236 -16.43 -10.54 0.67
CA TYR A 236 -17.58 -10.89 -0.16
C TYR A 236 -17.33 -12.20 -0.90
N LEU A 237 -18.32 -13.10 -0.88
CA LEU A 237 -18.35 -14.34 -1.65
C LEU A 237 -19.39 -14.21 -2.77
N LYS A 238 -18.99 -14.57 -3.99
CA LYS A 238 -19.88 -14.57 -5.15
C LYS A 238 -20.93 -15.67 -5.03
N TRP A 239 -22.00 -15.55 -5.83
CA TRP A 239 -23.11 -16.50 -5.89
C TRP A 239 -22.69 -17.95 -6.21
N ASN A 240 -21.59 -18.14 -6.94
CA ASN A 240 -21.02 -19.44 -7.31
C ASN A 240 -19.79 -19.82 -6.47
N GLU A 241 -19.54 -19.17 -5.34
CA GLU A 241 -18.41 -19.45 -4.45
C GLU A 241 -18.90 -19.89 -3.08
N ARG A 242 -18.15 -20.80 -2.43
CA ARG A 242 -18.25 -20.99 -0.99
C ARG A 242 -16.90 -20.77 -0.32
N GLY A 243 -16.97 -20.25 0.90
CA GLY A 243 -15.81 -19.98 1.72
C GLY A 243 -15.56 -21.09 2.72
N VAL A 244 -14.29 -21.42 2.93
CA VAL A 244 -13.82 -22.23 4.06
C VAL A 244 -12.98 -21.32 4.96
N VAL A 245 -13.43 -21.12 6.20
CA VAL A 245 -12.69 -20.35 7.21
C VAL A 245 -11.82 -21.28 8.04
N LEU A 246 -10.53 -21.01 7.97
CA LEU A 246 -9.51 -21.53 8.87
C LEU A 246 -9.32 -20.55 10.01
N ARG A 247 -9.35 -21.02 11.26
CA ARG A 247 -8.93 -20.26 12.45
C ARG A 247 -7.66 -20.88 13.00
N PHE A 248 -6.55 -20.14 13.00
CA PHE A 248 -5.22 -20.65 13.37
C PHE A 248 -4.81 -21.96 12.66
N GLY A 249 -5.32 -22.18 11.45
CA GLY A 249 -5.06 -23.39 10.66
C GLY A 249 -6.05 -24.55 10.89
N GLU A 250 -6.96 -24.45 11.86
CA GLU A 250 -8.06 -25.42 12.03
C GLU A 250 -9.31 -24.96 11.27
N ILE A 251 -10.02 -25.89 10.63
CA ILE A 251 -11.27 -25.59 9.93
C ILE A 251 -12.35 -25.30 10.96
N ARG A 252 -12.82 -24.05 10.99
CA ARG A 252 -13.89 -23.63 11.92
C ARG A 252 -15.26 -23.72 11.25
N GLU A 253 -15.33 -23.26 10.01
CA GLU A 253 -16.53 -23.24 9.18
C GLU A 253 -16.15 -23.67 7.76
N SER A 254 -16.85 -24.69 7.26
CA SER A 254 -16.55 -25.36 6.00
C SER A 254 -17.50 -24.98 4.86
N ASP A 255 -18.58 -24.27 5.15
CA ASP A 255 -19.67 -24.09 4.21
C ASP A 255 -20.33 -22.71 4.31
N ILE A 256 -19.55 -21.67 4.01
CA ILE A 256 -20.06 -20.30 4.09
C ILE A 256 -20.80 -19.96 2.79
N PRO A 257 -22.10 -19.58 2.86
CA PRO A 257 -22.89 -19.26 1.68
C PRO A 257 -22.42 -17.96 1.01
N PRO A 258 -22.80 -17.73 -0.25
CA PRO A 258 -22.60 -16.44 -0.91
C PRO A 258 -23.14 -15.25 -0.11
N GLY A 259 -22.45 -14.11 -0.16
CA GLY A 259 -22.86 -12.90 0.56
C GLY A 259 -21.70 -12.17 1.22
N LEU A 260 -22.07 -11.15 2.02
CA LEU A 260 -21.13 -10.36 2.80
C LEU A 260 -20.90 -11.02 4.15
N HIS A 261 -19.63 -11.29 4.48
CA HIS A 261 -19.24 -11.97 5.70
C HIS A 261 -18.12 -11.22 6.40
N TYR A 262 -17.95 -11.54 7.69
CA TYR A 262 -16.88 -11.01 8.51
C TYR A 262 -16.03 -12.15 9.05
N ARG A 263 -14.71 -12.03 8.92
CA ARG A 263 -13.72 -12.86 9.60
C ARG A 263 -12.89 -12.00 10.53
N LEU A 264 -12.30 -12.61 11.55
CA LEU A 264 -11.20 -11.99 12.26
C LEU A 264 -10.05 -11.72 11.27
N PRO A 265 -9.44 -10.53 11.29
CA PRO A 265 -8.29 -10.24 10.44
C PRO A 265 -7.15 -11.25 10.67
N TYR A 266 -6.31 -11.44 9.66
CA TYR A 266 -5.11 -12.26 9.79
C TYR A 266 -4.24 -11.76 10.97
N PRO A 267 -3.65 -12.63 11.82
CA PRO A 267 -3.38 -14.07 11.62
C PRO A 267 -4.43 -15.01 12.23
N PHE A 268 -5.53 -14.45 12.76
CA PHE A 268 -6.53 -15.23 13.49
C PHE A 268 -7.32 -16.14 12.55
N GLU A 269 -7.81 -15.58 11.44
CA GLU A 269 -8.61 -16.33 10.48
C GLU A 269 -8.18 -16.08 9.03
N ARG A 270 -8.30 -17.13 8.21
CA ARG A 270 -8.08 -17.14 6.76
C ARG A 270 -9.31 -17.71 6.07
N VAL A 271 -9.71 -17.11 4.95
CA VAL A 271 -10.79 -17.64 4.09
C VAL A 271 -10.18 -18.11 2.80
N ASP A 272 -10.36 -19.39 2.49
CA ASP A 272 -10.09 -19.93 1.17
C ASP A 272 -11.42 -20.09 0.42
N ARG A 273 -11.46 -19.64 -0.83
CA ARG A 273 -12.68 -19.58 -1.66
C ARG A 273 -12.63 -20.66 -2.71
N VAL A 274 -13.74 -21.36 -2.89
CA VAL A 274 -13.86 -22.40 -3.91
C VAL A 274 -15.11 -22.11 -4.72
N GLU A 275 -14.97 -22.04 -6.04
CA GLU A 275 -16.13 -22.01 -6.91
C GLU A 275 -16.83 -23.36 -6.86
N ILE A 276 -18.10 -23.32 -6.48
CA ILE A 276 -19.01 -24.46 -6.44
C ILE A 276 -20.05 -24.21 -7.53
N GLU A 277 -20.52 -25.26 -8.19
CA GLU A 277 -21.49 -25.17 -9.31
C GLU A 277 -20.92 -24.68 -10.65
N SER A 278 -19.63 -24.31 -10.71
CA SER A 278 -18.93 -24.19 -12.00
C SER A 278 -18.47 -25.55 -12.51
N VAL A 279 -18.84 -25.88 -13.75
CA VAL A 279 -18.31 -27.07 -14.45
C VAL A 279 -16.89 -26.76 -14.87
N ARG A 280 -15.93 -27.43 -14.23
CA ARG A 280 -14.52 -27.35 -14.59
C ARG A 280 -14.24 -28.32 -15.72
N ARG A 281 -13.43 -27.89 -16.68
CA ARG A 281 -12.97 -28.72 -17.80
C ARG A 281 -11.48 -28.95 -17.69
N ILE A 282 -11.09 -30.22 -17.68
CA ILE A 282 -9.69 -30.63 -17.84
C ILE A 282 -9.58 -31.39 -19.16
N ASP A 283 -8.74 -30.89 -20.06
CA ASP A 283 -8.39 -31.61 -21.27
C ASP A 283 -7.28 -32.61 -20.97
N THR A 284 -7.50 -33.88 -21.36
CA THR A 284 -6.54 -34.95 -21.14
C THR A 284 -5.32 -34.86 -22.05
N GLY A 285 -5.39 -34.04 -23.11
CA GLY A 285 -4.43 -34.01 -24.20
C GLY A 285 -4.56 -35.23 -25.11
N LYS A 286 -3.84 -35.23 -26.23
CA LYS A 286 -3.73 -36.42 -27.09
C LYS A 286 -2.76 -37.41 -26.46
N TYR A 287 -3.19 -38.66 -26.29
CA TYR A 287 -2.32 -39.75 -25.88
C TYR A 287 -2.72 -41.06 -26.56
N LEU A 288 -1.71 -41.88 -26.83
CA LEU A 288 -1.85 -43.15 -27.53
C LEU A 288 -2.32 -44.24 -26.56
N LEU A 289 -3.29 -45.04 -26.99
CA LEU A 289 -3.80 -46.21 -26.27
C LEU A 289 -3.83 -47.44 -27.18
N LEU A 290 -3.75 -48.61 -26.55
CA LEU A 290 -3.86 -49.92 -27.21
C LEU A 290 -5.26 -50.49 -26.94
N THR A 291 -5.95 -50.91 -27.98
CA THR A 291 -7.25 -51.61 -27.90
C THR A 291 -7.05 -53.10 -27.59
N GLY A 292 -8.15 -53.80 -27.27
CA GLY A 292 -8.11 -55.23 -26.94
C GLY A 292 -7.67 -56.13 -28.10
N ASP A 293 -7.85 -55.67 -29.34
CA ASP A 293 -7.41 -56.32 -30.58
C ASP A 293 -6.07 -55.76 -31.11
N GLU A 294 -5.26 -55.20 -30.22
CA GLU A 294 -3.88 -54.75 -30.47
C GLU A 294 -3.72 -53.56 -31.46
N ASN A 295 -4.78 -52.77 -31.69
CA ASN A 295 -4.68 -51.55 -32.48
C ASN A 295 -4.29 -50.34 -31.64
N LEU A 296 -3.54 -49.42 -32.24
CA LEU A 296 -3.12 -48.16 -31.61
C LEU A 296 -4.04 -47.01 -32.04
N ILE A 297 -4.59 -46.29 -31.06
CA ILE A 297 -5.48 -45.14 -31.29
C ILE A 297 -5.06 -43.92 -30.47
N ASP A 298 -5.16 -42.74 -31.09
CA ASP A 298 -4.96 -41.46 -30.43
C ASP A 298 -6.27 -40.96 -29.83
N VAL A 299 -6.30 -40.80 -28.51
CA VAL A 299 -7.51 -40.39 -27.79
C VAL A 299 -7.31 -39.00 -27.20
N ASN A 300 -8.28 -38.13 -27.41
CA ASN A 300 -8.34 -36.79 -26.81
C ASN A 300 -9.71 -36.58 -26.18
N ILE A 301 -9.76 -36.55 -24.85
CA ILE A 301 -11.00 -36.44 -24.09
C ILE A 301 -10.95 -35.21 -23.19
N ALA A 302 -12.08 -34.53 -23.07
CA ALA A 302 -12.30 -33.50 -22.07
C ALA A 302 -13.13 -34.07 -20.93
N VAL A 303 -12.64 -33.90 -19.69
CA VAL A 303 -13.34 -34.32 -18.48
C VAL A 303 -13.99 -33.11 -17.86
N HIS A 304 -15.30 -33.17 -17.71
CA HIS A 304 -16.08 -32.16 -17.00
C HIS A 304 -16.39 -32.66 -15.60
N TYR A 305 -16.06 -31.87 -14.58
CA TYR A 305 -16.35 -32.19 -13.18
C TYR A 305 -16.79 -30.95 -12.41
N GLN A 306 -17.51 -31.19 -11.33
CA GLN A 306 -17.96 -30.16 -10.39
C GLN A 306 -17.44 -30.52 -8.99
N VAL A 307 -17.00 -29.51 -8.25
CA VAL A 307 -16.60 -29.69 -6.85
C VAL A 307 -17.87 -29.81 -6.00
N SER A 308 -18.02 -30.93 -5.29
CA SER A 308 -19.14 -31.18 -4.38
C SER A 308 -18.83 -30.80 -2.93
N ASP A 309 -17.60 -31.05 -2.48
CA ASP A 309 -17.11 -30.73 -1.13
C ASP A 309 -15.84 -29.86 -1.21
N PRO A 310 -15.92 -28.56 -0.84
CA PRO A 310 -14.80 -27.64 -0.94
C PRO A 310 -13.67 -27.97 0.04
N VAL A 311 -13.98 -28.55 1.21
CA VAL A 311 -12.97 -28.91 2.22
C VAL A 311 -12.11 -30.04 1.72
N ARG A 312 -12.72 -31.10 1.19
CA ARG A 312 -11.98 -32.24 0.63
C ARG A 312 -11.14 -31.82 -0.57
N TYR A 313 -11.68 -30.95 -1.40
CA TYR A 313 -10.97 -30.43 -2.57
C TYR A 313 -9.73 -29.61 -2.19
N LEU A 314 -9.83 -28.75 -1.18
CA LEU A 314 -8.74 -27.87 -0.76
C LEU A 314 -7.67 -28.56 0.10
N TYR A 315 -8.07 -29.47 1.00
CA TYR A 315 -7.19 -29.93 2.08
C TYR A 315 -6.92 -31.44 2.07
N SER A 316 -7.76 -32.26 1.42
CA SER A 316 -7.51 -33.71 1.37
C SER A 316 -6.53 -34.12 0.26
N LEU A 317 -6.29 -33.27 -0.74
CA LEU A 317 -5.52 -33.60 -1.94
C LEU A 317 -4.50 -32.51 -2.27
N SER A 318 -3.24 -32.90 -2.51
CA SER A 318 -2.18 -31.94 -2.86
C SER A 318 -2.30 -31.38 -4.29
N ALA A 319 -2.91 -32.14 -5.21
CA ALA A 319 -3.08 -31.76 -6.61
C ALA A 319 -4.39 -32.38 -7.17
N PRO A 320 -5.56 -31.83 -6.81
CA PRO A 320 -6.86 -32.42 -7.16
C PRO A 320 -7.06 -32.55 -8.67
N ASP A 321 -6.66 -31.55 -9.45
CA ASP A 321 -6.81 -31.55 -10.91
C ASP A 321 -5.98 -32.65 -11.58
N GLN A 322 -4.76 -32.90 -11.07
CA GLN A 322 -3.92 -33.99 -11.57
C GLN A 322 -4.51 -35.36 -11.22
N LEU A 323 -5.12 -35.50 -10.04
CA LEU A 323 -5.77 -36.74 -9.64
C LEU A 323 -6.94 -37.07 -10.57
N VAL A 324 -7.81 -36.08 -10.85
CA VAL A 324 -8.93 -36.25 -11.79
C VAL A 324 -8.41 -36.63 -13.18
N LEU A 325 -7.36 -35.97 -13.66
CA LEU A 325 -6.72 -36.29 -14.94
C LEU A 325 -6.22 -37.75 -14.99
N TYR A 326 -5.49 -38.20 -13.97
CA TYR A 326 -4.95 -39.55 -13.93
C TYR A 326 -6.04 -40.61 -13.78
N ALA A 327 -7.04 -40.36 -12.94
CA ALA A 327 -8.19 -41.24 -12.77
C ALA A 327 -8.96 -41.41 -14.08
N ALA A 328 -9.21 -40.32 -14.81
CA ALA A 328 -9.87 -40.36 -16.10
C ALA A 328 -9.05 -41.14 -17.13
N ARG A 329 -7.74 -40.87 -17.24
CA ARG A 329 -6.84 -41.62 -18.16
C ARG A 329 -6.81 -43.12 -17.84
N ALA A 330 -6.82 -43.49 -16.57
CA ALA A 330 -6.85 -44.89 -16.14
C ALA A 330 -8.19 -45.56 -16.52
N ALA A 331 -9.32 -44.90 -16.27
CA ALA A 331 -10.64 -45.41 -16.61
C ALA A 331 -10.81 -45.57 -18.12
N ILE A 332 -10.41 -44.59 -18.92
CA ILE A 332 -10.45 -44.64 -20.38
C ILE A 332 -9.56 -45.77 -20.90
N ARG A 333 -8.34 -45.90 -20.36
CA ARG A 333 -7.42 -46.98 -20.74
C ARG A 333 -8.03 -48.35 -20.50
N GLN A 334 -8.72 -48.54 -19.38
CA GLN A 334 -9.40 -49.80 -19.09
C GLN A 334 -10.52 -50.06 -20.10
N VAL A 335 -11.41 -49.09 -20.34
CA VAL A 335 -12.55 -49.25 -21.27
C VAL A 335 -12.08 -49.55 -22.69
N ILE A 336 -11.01 -48.89 -23.15
CA ILE A 336 -10.47 -49.07 -24.51
C ILE A 336 -9.70 -50.38 -24.63
N GLY A 337 -8.93 -50.76 -23.60
CA GLY A 337 -8.19 -52.03 -23.59
C GLY A 337 -9.08 -53.28 -23.59
N GLU A 338 -10.35 -53.15 -23.21
CA GLU A 338 -11.33 -54.24 -23.23
C GLU A 338 -12.18 -54.28 -24.53
N ARG A 339 -12.02 -53.31 -25.44
CA ARG A 339 -12.84 -53.18 -26.66
C ARG A 339 -12.00 -53.34 -27.92
N ASN A 340 -12.64 -53.83 -28.99
CA ASN A 340 -12.05 -53.85 -30.33
C ASN A 340 -12.10 -52.45 -30.95
N ILE A 341 -11.26 -52.19 -31.96
CA ILE A 341 -11.18 -50.85 -32.58
C ILE A 341 -12.50 -50.38 -33.18
N ASP A 342 -13.25 -51.29 -33.82
CA ASP A 342 -14.53 -50.97 -34.46
C ASP A 342 -15.57 -50.46 -33.46
N ASP A 343 -15.62 -51.06 -32.26
CA ASP A 343 -16.52 -50.67 -31.16
C ASP A 343 -16.16 -49.32 -30.54
N VAL A 344 -14.89 -48.90 -30.64
CA VAL A 344 -14.42 -47.60 -30.13
C VAL A 344 -14.71 -46.48 -31.14
N LEU A 345 -14.69 -46.77 -32.44
CA LEU A 345 -14.90 -45.78 -33.51
C LEU A 345 -16.38 -45.55 -33.87
N THR A 346 -17.30 -46.42 -33.45
CA THR A 346 -18.74 -46.32 -33.72
C THR A 346 -19.57 -45.62 -32.64
N VAL A 347 -18.91 -44.99 -31.65
CA VAL A 347 -19.58 -44.28 -30.54
C VAL A 347 -20.24 -42.98 -30.98
#